data_AF-A0A7U5MQY8-F1
#
_entry.id   AF-A0A7U5MQY8-F1
#
_cell.length_a   1.000
_cell.length_b   1.000
_cell.length_c   1.000
_cell.angle_alpha   90.00
_cell.angle_beta   90.00
_cell.angle_gamma   90.00
#
_symmetry.space_group_name_H-M   'P 1'
#
loop_
_entity.id
_entity.type
_entity.pdbx_description
1 polymer ?
#
loop_
_entity_poly.entity_id
_entity_poly.type
_entity_poly.pdbx_seq_one_letter_code
_entity_poly.pdbx_strand_id
1 'polypeptide(L)'
;MFDAIILMSAAVLAPLGWPVGKAMSVRVVQLIPGELRSYPIAAFMWAAVVVGLPLPLLYEPGDSLVSAAVAPWLVAQIPAALLTAGIYGILEGWLAVDGARDWWPMRPAEEVDDIDFGFLQPDDLTGPGVFPTRRDAPPGDPSPIWRF
;
A
#
# COMPACT_ATOMS: atom_id res chain seq x y z
N MET A 1 10.48 15.37 28.85
CA MET A 1 11.09 14.07 29.25
C MET A 1 10.49 12.89 28.50
N PHE A 2 9.16 12.80 28.38
CA PHE A 2 8.48 11.68 27.72
C PHE A 2 8.85 11.52 26.23
N ASP A 3 8.89 12.62 25.46
CA ASP A 3 9.23 12.57 24.03
C ASP A 3 10.63 12.00 23.78
N ALA A 4 11.60 12.38 24.63
CA ALA A 4 12.97 11.87 24.54
C ALA A 4 13.01 10.35 24.80
N ILE A 5 12.21 9.84 25.73
CA ILE A 5 12.12 8.40 26.01
C ILE A 5 11.52 7.67 24.80
N ILE A 6 10.47 8.23 24.19
CA ILE A 6 9.86 7.64 22.98
C ILE A 6 10.87 7.61 21.84
N LEU A 7 11.55 8.72 21.57
CA LEU A 7 12.54 8.82 20.50
C LEU A 7 13.71 7.86 20.71
N MET A 8 14.23 7.77 21.93
CA MET A 8 15.30 6.83 22.28
C MET A 8 14.84 5.37 22.17
N SER A 9 13.62 5.06 22.63
CA SER A 9 13.06 3.72 22.53
C SER A 9 12.84 3.33 21.07
N ALA A 10 12.29 4.22 20.25
CA ALA A 10 12.09 3.99 18.83
C ALA A 10 13.44 3.84 18.08
N ALA A 11 14.46 4.63 18.45
CA ALA A 11 15.79 4.51 17.88
C ALA A 11 16.46 3.15 18.20
N VAL A 12 16.24 2.61 19.39
CA VAL A 12 16.78 1.29 19.80
C VAL A 12 15.95 0.13 19.23
N LEU A 13 14.64 0.27 19.20
CA LEU A 13 13.73 -0.78 18.75
C LEU A 13 13.70 -0.89 17.21
N ALA A 14 13.82 0.23 16.49
CA ALA A 14 13.68 0.26 15.05
C ALA A 14 14.80 1.07 14.33
N PRO A 15 16.10 0.81 14.60
CA PRO A 15 17.17 1.58 13.97
C PRO A 15 17.23 1.40 12.45
N LEU A 16 16.81 0.23 11.95
CA LEU A 16 16.72 -0.04 10.51
C LEU A 16 15.30 0.21 10.02
N GLY A 17 14.29 -0.19 10.79
CA GLY A 17 12.88 -0.02 10.45
C GLY A 17 12.53 1.45 10.19
N TRP A 18 13.03 2.38 11.01
CA TRP A 18 12.73 3.80 10.86
C TRP A 18 13.21 4.37 9.51
N PRO A 19 14.53 4.37 9.18
CA PRO A 19 15.00 4.96 7.93
C PRO A 19 14.39 4.26 6.70
N VAL A 20 14.19 2.93 6.75
CA VAL A 20 13.53 2.20 5.66
C VAL A 20 12.07 2.63 5.52
N GLY A 21 11.33 2.75 6.61
CA GLY A 21 9.94 3.22 6.59
C GLY A 21 9.81 4.64 6.07
N LYS A 22 10.73 5.55 6.44
CA LYS A 22 10.76 6.91 5.88
C LYS A 22 11.10 6.92 4.39
N ALA A 23 12.07 6.12 3.95
CA ALA A 23 12.38 5.99 2.53
C ALA A 23 11.17 5.46 1.73
N MET A 24 10.46 4.49 2.31
CA MET A 24 9.24 3.95 1.71
C MET A 24 8.13 5.01 1.63
N SER A 25 7.94 5.84 2.66
CA SER A 25 6.94 6.92 2.61
C SER A 25 7.25 7.93 1.51
N VAL A 26 8.52 8.35 1.39
CA VAL A 26 8.97 9.23 0.31
C VAL A 26 8.73 8.60 -1.06
N ARG A 27 9.04 7.30 -1.21
CA ARG A 27 8.86 6.60 -2.48
C ARG A 27 7.40 6.50 -2.90
N VAL A 28 6.50 6.27 -1.95
CA VAL A 28 5.06 6.20 -2.19
C VAL A 28 4.50 7.56 -2.59
N VAL A 29 4.94 8.63 -1.93
CA VAL A 29 4.55 10.01 -2.32
C VAL A 29 4.99 10.33 -3.75
N GLN A 30 6.16 9.84 -4.19
CA GLN A 30 6.61 10.02 -5.59
C GLN A 30 5.73 9.31 -6.63
N LEU A 31 4.91 8.32 -6.23
CA LEU A 31 3.96 7.65 -7.12
C LEU A 31 2.65 8.45 -7.29
N ILE A 32 2.44 9.49 -6.48
CA ILE A 32 1.24 10.33 -6.48
C ILE A 32 1.53 11.60 -7.30
N PRO A 33 0.62 12.04 -8.21
CA PRO A 33 -0.70 11.48 -8.51
C PRO A 33 -0.70 10.49 -9.69
N GLY A 34 0.46 9.96 -10.09
CA GLY A 34 0.60 9.11 -11.28
C GLY A 34 -0.13 7.77 -11.13
N GLU A 35 0.48 6.85 -10.40
CA GLU A 35 -0.02 5.49 -10.18
C GLU A 35 -1.04 5.44 -9.03
N LEU A 36 -0.83 6.25 -8.01
CA LEU A 36 -1.65 6.30 -6.81
C LEU A 36 -2.44 7.61 -6.76
N ARG A 37 -3.72 7.51 -6.38
CA ARG A 37 -4.55 8.70 -6.14
C ARG A 37 -4.32 9.32 -4.76
N SER A 38 -3.89 8.53 -3.78
CA SER A 38 -3.64 8.97 -2.40
C SER A 38 -2.68 8.04 -1.66
N TYR A 39 -2.28 8.38 -0.44
CA TYR A 39 -1.32 7.60 0.33
C TYR A 39 -2.00 6.40 1.04
N PRO A 40 -1.53 5.15 0.87
CA PRO A 40 -2.14 3.94 1.44
C PRO A 40 -1.85 3.77 2.95
N ILE A 41 -2.41 4.64 3.80
CA ILE A 41 -2.21 4.56 5.26
C ILE A 41 -2.74 3.22 5.80
N ALA A 42 -3.96 2.84 5.41
CA ALA A 42 -4.57 1.62 5.92
C ALA A 42 -3.76 0.37 5.55
N ALA A 43 -3.25 0.27 4.32
CA ALA A 43 -2.40 -0.85 3.92
C ALA A 43 -1.15 -0.95 4.78
N PHE A 44 -0.42 0.15 4.98
CA PHE A 44 0.81 0.10 5.76
C PHE A 44 0.57 -0.28 7.22
N MET A 45 -0.49 0.27 7.82
CA MET A 45 -0.85 -0.06 9.20
C MET A 45 -1.25 -1.53 9.35
N TRP A 46 -2.11 -2.04 8.46
CA TRP A 46 -2.54 -3.45 8.52
C TRP A 46 -1.45 -4.42 8.11
N ALA A 47 -0.62 -4.09 7.11
CA ALA A 47 0.52 -4.92 6.73
C ALA A 47 1.53 -5.03 7.87
N ALA A 48 1.77 -3.96 8.64
CA ALA A 48 2.61 -4.02 9.84
C ALA A 48 2.07 -5.02 10.87
N VAL A 49 0.75 -5.07 11.07
CA VAL A 49 0.11 -6.05 11.95
C VAL A 49 0.25 -7.46 11.40
N VAL A 50 -0.14 -7.69 10.14
CA VAL A 50 -0.13 -9.03 9.51
C VAL A 50 1.28 -9.60 9.44
N VAL A 51 2.29 -8.78 9.17
CA VAL A 51 3.69 -9.20 9.10
C VAL A 51 4.32 -9.31 10.49
N GLY A 52 3.92 -8.47 11.44
CA GLY A 52 4.51 -8.44 12.78
C GLY A 52 3.94 -9.49 13.73
N LEU A 53 2.66 -9.83 13.60
CA LEU A 53 1.94 -10.71 14.52
C LEU A 53 2.39 -12.19 14.49
N PRO A 54 2.85 -12.76 13.36
CA PRO A 54 3.44 -14.09 13.33
C PRO A 54 4.68 -14.23 14.22
N LEU A 55 5.49 -13.18 14.37
CA LEU A 55 6.74 -13.25 15.13
C LEU A 55 6.50 -13.64 16.60
N PRO A 56 5.69 -12.93 17.41
CA PRO A 56 5.44 -13.34 18.80
C PRO A 56 4.59 -14.61 18.93
N LEU A 57 3.86 -15.03 17.88
CA LEU A 57 2.98 -16.21 17.95
C LEU A 57 3.65 -17.52 17.52
N LEU A 58 4.61 -17.45 16.59
CA LEU A 58 5.19 -18.62 15.94
C LEU A 58 6.69 -18.78 16.20
N TYR A 59 7.36 -17.74 16.71
CA TYR A 59 8.80 -17.81 16.95
C TYR A 59 9.12 -18.52 18.26
N GLU A 60 9.83 -19.65 18.17
CA GLU A 60 10.36 -20.37 19.31
C GLU A 60 11.83 -19.95 19.55
N PRO A 61 12.14 -19.31 20.68
CA PRO A 61 13.52 -18.94 21.01
C PRO A 61 14.38 -20.18 21.28
N GLY A 62 15.51 -20.30 20.59
CA GLY A 62 16.54 -21.31 20.92
C GLY A 62 17.46 -20.87 22.07
N ASP A 63 18.32 -21.78 22.55
CA ASP A 63 19.20 -21.58 23.71
C ASP A 63 20.33 -20.54 23.52
N SER A 64 20.55 -20.07 22.30
CA SER A 64 21.59 -19.07 22.01
C SER A 64 21.07 -17.64 22.16
N LEU A 65 21.93 -16.69 22.56
CA LEU A 65 21.58 -15.26 22.62
C LEU A 65 21.10 -14.71 21.27
N VAL A 66 21.68 -15.22 20.18
CA VAL A 66 21.33 -14.80 18.82
C VAL A 66 19.91 -15.24 18.48
N SER A 67 19.54 -16.50 18.73
CA SER A 67 18.18 -16.98 18.55
C SER A 67 17.21 -16.36 19.54
N ALA A 68 17.62 -16.10 20.77
CA ALA A 68 16.71 -15.57 21.77
C ALA A 68 16.33 -14.10 21.53
N ALA A 69 17.28 -13.27 21.08
CA ALA A 69 17.09 -11.82 21.02
C ALA A 69 17.41 -11.18 19.66
N VAL A 70 18.58 -11.49 19.08
CA VAL A 70 19.06 -10.78 17.89
C VAL A 70 18.23 -11.10 16.65
N ALA A 71 17.94 -12.37 16.43
CA ALA A 71 17.13 -12.82 15.30
C ALA A 71 15.71 -12.23 15.30
N PRO A 72 14.90 -12.35 16.38
CA PRO A 72 13.57 -11.75 16.38
C PRO A 72 13.63 -10.21 16.32
N TRP A 73 14.64 -9.58 16.92
CA TRP A 73 14.82 -8.13 16.83
C TRP A 73 15.10 -7.64 15.40
N LEU A 74 15.92 -8.38 14.64
CA LEU A 74 16.16 -8.09 13.22
C LEU A 74 14.92 -8.30 12.36
N VAL A 75 14.18 -9.39 12.59
CA VAL A 75 12.92 -9.66 11.86
C VAL A 75 11.86 -8.61 12.17
N ALA A 76 11.79 -8.14 13.42
CA ALA A 76 10.88 -7.08 13.85
C ALA A 76 11.13 -5.72 13.15
N GLN A 77 12.28 -5.52 12.48
CA GLN A 77 12.53 -4.32 11.68
C GLN A 77 11.58 -4.21 10.48
N ILE A 78 11.12 -5.34 9.93
CA ILE A 78 10.22 -5.37 8.78
C ILE A 78 8.85 -4.75 9.12
N PRO A 79 8.09 -5.26 10.11
CA PRO A 79 6.82 -4.63 10.49
C PRO A 79 7.03 -3.22 11.06
N ALA A 80 8.16 -2.94 11.70
CA ALA A 80 8.50 -1.59 12.15
C ALA A 80 8.61 -0.60 10.98
N ALA A 81 9.24 -0.99 9.86
CA ALA A 81 9.33 -0.15 8.66
C ALA A 81 7.95 0.17 8.06
N LEU A 82 7.07 -0.85 7.97
CA LEU A 82 5.70 -0.68 7.50
C LEU A 82 4.92 0.27 8.41
N LEU A 83 5.03 0.08 9.73
CA LEU A 83 4.38 0.94 10.73
C LEU A 83 4.89 2.38 10.64
N THR A 84 6.21 2.57 10.53
CA THR A 84 6.81 3.91 10.37
C THR A 84 6.29 4.59 9.11
N ALA A 85 6.18 3.90 7.98
CA ALA A 85 5.63 4.47 6.75
C ALA A 85 4.15 4.88 6.93
N GLY A 86 3.33 4.09 7.63
CA GLY A 86 1.96 4.46 7.96
C GLY A 86 1.88 5.70 8.86
N ILE A 87 2.71 5.76 9.90
CA ILE A 87 2.81 6.91 10.82
C ILE A 87 3.21 8.18 10.06
N TYR A 88 4.22 8.12 9.19
CA TYR A 88 4.61 9.28 8.38
C TYR A 88 3.48 9.75 7.46
N GLY A 89 2.69 8.85 6.88
CA GLY A 89 1.50 9.22 6.11
C GLY A 89 0.50 10.03 6.94
N ILE A 90 0.28 9.65 8.21
CA ILE A 90 -0.58 10.40 9.14
C ILE A 90 0.05 11.76 9.48
N LEU A 91 1.34 11.78 9.85
CA LEU A 91 2.05 13.00 10.25
C LEU A 91 2.15 14.03 9.11
N GLU A 92 2.25 13.57 7.88
CA GLU A 92 2.28 14.40 6.67
C GLU A 92 0.87 14.87 6.24
N GLY A 93 -0.18 14.45 6.96
CA GLY A 93 -1.55 14.94 6.76
C GLY A 93 -2.37 14.18 5.72
N TRP A 94 -1.87 13.08 5.17
CA TRP A 94 -2.58 12.31 4.14
C TRP A 94 -3.90 11.69 4.62
N LEU A 95 -4.11 11.59 5.93
CA LEU A 95 -5.36 11.09 6.51
C LEU A 95 -6.58 11.96 6.13
N ALA A 96 -6.35 13.21 5.74
CA ALA A 96 -7.39 14.12 5.26
C ALA A 96 -7.78 13.91 3.79
N VAL A 97 -6.99 13.15 3.02
CA VAL A 97 -7.21 12.90 1.59
C VAL A 97 -8.10 11.68 1.40
N ASP A 98 -9.09 11.78 0.51
CA ASP A 98 -9.97 10.68 0.18
C ASP A 98 -9.20 9.47 -0.41
N GLY A 99 -9.58 8.28 0.02
CA GLY A 99 -8.93 7.02 -0.33
C GLY A 99 -7.68 6.66 0.48
N ALA A 100 -7.20 7.52 1.39
CA ALA A 100 -6.06 7.17 2.26
C ALA A 100 -6.38 5.99 3.21
N ARG A 101 -7.68 5.72 3.42
CA ARG A 101 -8.20 4.58 4.20
C ARG A 101 -8.39 3.32 3.37
N ASP A 102 -8.23 3.40 2.06
CA ASP A 102 -8.35 2.22 1.20
C ASP A 102 -7.15 1.31 1.38
N TRP A 103 -7.38 0.02 1.13
CA TRP A 103 -6.29 -0.95 1.16
C TRP A 103 -5.18 -0.56 0.19
N TRP A 104 -5.50 -0.12 -1.03
CA TRP A 104 -4.49 0.38 -1.95
C TRP A 104 -5.15 1.32 -2.98
N PRO A 105 -4.96 2.65 -2.87
CA PRO A 105 -5.73 3.63 -3.63
C PRO A 105 -5.13 3.85 -5.03
N MET A 106 -5.43 2.93 -5.95
CA MET A 106 -5.03 3.05 -7.34
C MET A 106 -5.73 4.22 -8.02
N ARG A 107 -5.01 4.89 -8.93
CA ARG A 107 -5.65 5.84 -9.83
C ARG A 107 -6.55 5.07 -10.80
N PRO A 108 -7.84 5.47 -10.96
CA PRO A 108 -8.67 4.93 -12.03
C PRO A 108 -8.01 5.20 -13.38
N ALA A 109 -8.13 4.26 -14.33
CA ALA A 109 -7.69 4.50 -15.70
C ALA A 109 -8.38 5.78 -16.23
N GLU A 110 -7.63 6.61 -16.94
CA GLU A 110 -8.17 7.83 -17.56
C GLU A 110 -9.31 7.39 -18.48
N GLU A 111 -10.52 7.93 -18.26
CA GLU A 111 -11.63 7.74 -19.18
C GLU A 111 -11.19 8.40 -20.50
N VAL A 112 -10.71 7.57 -21.42
CA VAL A 112 -10.53 8.01 -22.79
C VAL A 112 -11.93 8.23 -23.31
N ASP A 113 -12.32 9.48 -23.47
CA ASP A 113 -13.44 9.83 -24.33
C ASP A 113 -13.11 9.21 -25.69
N ASP A 114 -13.82 8.13 -26.04
CA ASP A 114 -13.91 7.67 -27.42
C ASP A 114 -14.56 8.84 -28.15
N ILE A 115 -13.74 9.75 -28.68
CA ILE A 115 -14.21 10.81 -29.55
C ILE A 115 -14.66 10.10 -30.81
N ASP A 116 -15.96 9.77 -30.86
CA ASP A 116 -16.62 9.32 -32.07
C ASP A 116 -16.66 10.51 -33.03
N PHE A 117 -15.58 10.64 -33.81
CA PHE A 117 -15.47 11.67 -34.83
C PHE A 117 -16.49 11.49 -35.96
N GLY A 118 -17.33 10.44 -35.97
CA GLY A 118 -18.37 10.22 -36.97
C GLY A 118 -17.86 9.98 -38.41
N PHE A 119 -16.55 10.04 -38.64
CA PHE A 119 -15.95 10.07 -39.98
C PHE A 119 -14.87 9.02 -40.23
N LEU A 120 -14.54 8.16 -39.25
CA LEU A 120 -13.59 7.07 -39.44
C LEU A 120 -14.11 5.80 -38.77
N GLN A 121 -15.00 5.08 -39.46
CA GLN A 121 -14.98 3.63 -39.41
C GLN A 121 -13.82 3.20 -40.33
N PRO A 122 -12.68 2.72 -39.81
CA PRO A 122 -11.72 2.03 -40.63
C PRO A 122 -12.28 0.62 -40.82
N ASP A 123 -13.11 0.50 -41.87
CA ASP A 123 -13.78 -0.71 -42.33
C ASP A 123 -14.90 -1.26 -41.43
N ASP A 124 -16.09 -1.29 -42.04
CA ASP A 124 -17.31 -1.95 -41.61
C ASP A 124 -17.04 -3.34 -40.97
N LEU A 125 -17.31 -3.43 -39.65
CA LEU A 125 -17.37 -4.68 -38.88
C LEU A 125 -18.80 -4.88 -38.33
N THR A 126 -19.82 -4.73 -39.15
CA THR A 126 -21.22 -5.12 -38.81
C THR A 126 -21.40 -6.61 -38.45
N GLY A 127 -20.32 -7.40 -38.45
CA GLY A 127 -20.29 -8.73 -37.86
C GLY A 127 -20.09 -8.69 -36.33
N PRO A 128 -20.77 -9.56 -35.56
CA PRO A 128 -20.59 -9.61 -34.11
C PRO A 128 -19.13 -9.90 -33.76
N GLY A 129 -18.51 -9.01 -32.98
CA GLY A 129 -17.12 -9.16 -32.55
C GLY A 129 -16.92 -10.41 -31.69
N VAL A 130 -16.05 -11.32 -32.15
CA VAL A 130 -15.74 -12.60 -31.48
C VAL A 130 -14.97 -12.41 -30.18
N PHE A 131 -14.31 -11.26 -30.01
CA PHE A 131 -13.53 -10.93 -28.83
C PHE A 131 -14.14 -9.72 -28.13
N PRO A 132 -14.37 -9.78 -26.80
CA PRO A 132 -14.70 -8.59 -26.04
C PRO A 132 -13.49 -7.65 -26.09
N THR A 133 -13.61 -6.56 -26.87
CA THR A 133 -12.59 -5.51 -26.99
C THR A 133 -12.64 -4.53 -25.83
N ARG A 134 -13.71 -4.57 -25.02
CA ARG A 134 -13.92 -3.78 -23.81
C ARG A 134 -14.02 -4.71 -22.60
N ARG A 135 -13.33 -4.37 -21.50
CA ARG A 135 -13.62 -4.94 -20.19
C ARG A 135 -14.84 -4.21 -19.62
N ASP A 136 -15.92 -4.94 -19.35
CA ASP A 136 -17.13 -4.37 -18.72
C ASP A 136 -16.89 -3.95 -17.26
N ALA A 137 -15.86 -4.49 -16.61
CA ALA A 137 -15.46 -4.15 -15.25
C ALA A 137 -14.13 -3.37 -15.25
N PRO A 138 -14.09 -2.13 -14.73
CA PRO A 138 -12.85 -1.42 -14.47
C PRO A 138 -11.96 -2.23 -13.50
N PRO A 139 -10.63 -2.31 -13.74
CA PRO A 139 -9.73 -2.92 -12.78
C PRO A 139 -9.85 -2.24 -11.41
N GLY A 140 -10.22 -3.00 -10.38
CA GLY A 140 -10.33 -2.50 -9.00
C GLY A 140 -11.71 -1.96 -8.60
N ASP A 141 -12.75 -2.12 -9.41
CA ASP A 141 -14.13 -1.90 -8.94
C ASP A 141 -14.57 -3.06 -8.01
N PRO A 142 -14.82 -2.80 -6.71
CA PRO A 142 -15.30 -3.81 -5.77
C PRO A 142 -16.82 -4.01 -5.83
N SER A 143 -17.53 -3.32 -6.73
CA SER A 143 -18.99 -3.42 -6.81
C SER A 143 -19.44 -4.84 -7.21
N PRO A 144 -20.45 -5.41 -6.53
CA PRO A 144 -20.94 -6.73 -6.86
C PRO A 144 -21.60 -6.73 -8.25
N ILE A 145 -21.27 -7.73 -9.05
CA ILE A 145 -21.82 -7.91 -10.40
C ILE A 145 -23.30 -8.31 -10.27
N TRP A 146 -24.21 -7.36 -10.45
CA TRP A 146 -25.64 -7.64 -10.54
C TRP A 146 -25.94 -8.20 -11.93
N ARG A 147 -26.22 -9.51 -12.02
CA ARG A 147 -26.77 -10.13 -13.23
C ARG A 147 -28.29 -10.20 -13.07
N PHE A 148 -29.03 -9.44 -13.87
CA PHE A 148 -30.47 -9.59 -14.06
C PHE A 148 -30.75 -10.46 -15.29
#